data_AF-A0AA38CHU7-F1
#
_entry.id   AF-A0AA38CHU7-F1
#
_cell.length_a   1.000
_cell.length_b   1.000
_cell.length_c   1.000
_cell.angle_alpha   90.00
_cell.angle_beta   90.00
_cell.angle_gamma   90.00
#
_symmetry.space_group_name_H-M   'P 1'
#
loop_
_entity.id
_entity.type
_entity.pdbx_description
1 polymer ?
#
loop_
_entity_poly.entity_id
_entity_poly.type
_entity_poly.pdbx_seq_one_letter_code
_entity_poly.pdbx_strand_id
1 'polypeptide(L)'
;LMSDWNPDSWKSKKAMQQPNYGSPEELGSVLKMLEAFPPLVFAGEARKLEQRLGEAALGNAFLLQGGDCAESFKEFNANNIRDTFRLLLQMAVVLMFGSQMPVVKVGRMAGQFAKPRSDDFEVVDGVKLPSYRGDNINGDTFNIQDREPDPQRMVRAYSQAAATLNLLRAFATGGYAAMQRVSQWNLDFTSHSEQGERYLELAHRIDEALGFMAACGLTVDHPIMNTTEFWTSHECLLLPFEQALTREDSTSGLWYDCSAHMLWIGERTRQLDGAHIEFLRGVANPLGLKVSDKMDPSELIEICEILNPTNKPGRLTIIVRMGAEKLRIKLPHLIRAVRQAGLIVTWVSDPMHGNTIKAPSGLKTRPFDAIMAELKAFFDVHEEEGSHPGGMHLEMTGQN
;
A
#
# COMPACT_ATOMS: atom_id res chain seq x y z
N LEU A 1 16.06 5.96 23.18
CA LEU A 1 14.81 5.71 23.93
C LEU A 1 13.86 6.84 23.56
N MET A 2 12.76 6.54 22.85
CA MET A 2 11.69 7.51 22.57
C MET A 2 10.93 7.75 23.88
N SER A 3 11.41 8.64 24.75
CA SER A 3 10.79 8.85 26.07
C SER A 3 9.43 9.55 26.01
N ASP A 4 9.10 10.18 24.87
CA ASP A 4 7.98 11.12 24.78
C ASP A 4 6.91 10.70 23.74
N TRP A 5 6.86 9.41 23.36
CA TRP A 5 5.84 8.93 22.41
C TRP A 5 4.85 7.97 23.07
N ASN A 6 3.58 8.21 22.82
CA ASN A 6 2.45 7.32 23.12
C ASN A 6 1.52 7.24 21.90
N PRO A 7 0.64 6.24 21.80
CA PRO A 7 -0.33 6.12 20.71
C PRO A 7 -1.23 7.34 20.48
N ASP A 8 -1.40 8.22 21.49
CA ASP A 8 -2.22 9.43 21.41
C ASP A 8 -1.42 10.74 21.30
N SER A 9 -0.08 10.67 21.27
CA SER A 9 0.82 11.84 21.14
C SER A 9 0.53 12.72 19.93
N TRP A 10 0.04 12.12 18.85
CA TRP A 10 -0.40 12.82 17.62
C TRP A 10 -1.49 13.86 17.86
N LYS A 11 -2.30 13.74 18.92
CA LYS A 11 -3.36 14.70 19.27
C LYS A 11 -2.81 16.07 19.67
N SER A 12 -1.53 16.14 20.06
CA SER A 12 -0.82 17.39 20.34
C SER A 12 -0.37 18.12 19.07
N LYS A 13 -0.49 17.48 17.90
CA LYS A 13 -0.07 18.00 16.60
C LYS A 13 -1.27 18.30 15.72
N LYS A 14 -1.04 19.06 14.65
CA LYS A 14 -2.09 19.35 13.67
C LYS A 14 -2.33 18.13 12.78
N ALA A 15 -3.54 17.56 12.86
CA ALA A 15 -3.97 16.45 12.01
C ALA A 15 -4.74 16.95 10.79
N MET A 16 -4.16 16.80 9.60
CA MET A 16 -4.84 17.13 8.34
C MET A 16 -5.84 16.02 7.97
N GLN A 17 -6.82 16.35 7.13
CA GLN A 17 -7.76 15.39 6.51
C GLN A 17 -8.68 14.60 7.45
N GLN A 18 -8.73 14.93 8.74
CA GLN A 18 -9.62 14.28 9.70
C GLN A 18 -11.09 14.68 9.45
N PRO A 19 -12.05 13.77 9.63
CA PRO A 19 -13.47 14.12 9.65
C PRO A 19 -13.85 14.90 10.92
N ASN A 20 -14.97 15.61 10.84
CA ASN A 20 -15.61 16.22 12.01
C ASN A 20 -16.84 15.39 12.38
N TYR A 21 -16.76 14.63 13.47
CA TYR A 21 -17.86 13.80 13.97
C TYR A 21 -18.79 14.62 14.86
N GLY A 22 -20.10 14.47 14.68
CA GLY A 22 -21.11 15.26 15.40
C GLY A 22 -21.20 14.98 16.91
N SER A 23 -20.86 13.75 17.35
CA SER A 23 -20.86 13.36 18.77
C SER A 23 -19.48 12.84 19.20
N PRO A 24 -18.74 13.59 20.05
CA PRO A 24 -17.53 13.12 20.69
C PRO A 24 -17.75 11.91 21.61
N GLU A 25 -18.92 11.80 22.25
CA GLU A 25 -19.28 10.68 23.11
C GLU A 25 -19.43 9.38 22.32
N GLU A 26 -20.13 9.44 21.18
CA GLU A 26 -20.28 8.28 20.30
C GLU A 26 -18.94 7.85 19.73
N LEU A 27 -18.14 8.81 19.26
CA LEU A 27 -16.77 8.54 18.80
C LEU A 27 -15.96 7.83 19.89
N GLY A 28 -15.96 8.37 21.11
CA GLY A 28 -15.26 7.76 22.25
C GLY A 28 -15.75 6.34 22.58
N SER A 29 -17.06 6.09 22.46
CA SER A 29 -17.63 4.74 22.65
C SER A 29 -17.15 3.75 21.58
N VAL A 30 -17.13 4.17 20.31
CA VAL A 30 -16.64 3.32 19.21
C VAL A 30 -15.15 3.02 19.35
N LEU A 31 -14.34 4.02 19.70
CA LEU A 31 -12.90 3.83 19.87
C LEU A 31 -12.59 2.83 20.99
N LYS A 32 -13.27 2.92 22.13
CA LYS A 32 -13.15 1.94 23.22
C LYS A 32 -13.54 0.52 22.79
N MET A 33 -14.53 0.39 21.91
CA MET A 33 -14.93 -0.90 21.35
C MET A 33 -13.81 -1.50 20.48
N LEU A 34 -13.23 -0.69 19.58
CA LEU A 34 -12.13 -1.11 18.70
C LEU A 34 -10.86 -1.46 19.47
N GLU A 35 -10.53 -0.72 20.54
CA GLU A 35 -9.40 -1.00 21.42
C GLU A 35 -9.48 -2.43 22.00
N ALA A 36 -10.69 -2.89 22.35
CA ALA A 36 -10.95 -4.20 22.92
C ALA A 36 -11.01 -5.35 21.87
N PHE A 37 -11.08 -5.03 20.58
CA PHE A 37 -11.10 -6.05 19.52
C PHE A 37 -9.72 -6.68 19.30
N PRO A 38 -9.64 -7.91 18.77
CA PRO A 38 -8.37 -8.49 18.35
C PRO A 38 -7.61 -7.61 17.34
N PRO A 39 -6.27 -7.66 17.31
CA PRO A 39 -5.49 -7.07 16.22
C PRO A 39 -5.76 -7.77 14.88
N LEU A 40 -5.64 -7.05 13.76
CA LEU A 40 -5.73 -7.66 12.42
C LEU A 40 -4.44 -8.42 12.07
N VAL A 41 -3.29 -7.89 12.47
CA VAL A 41 -1.97 -8.49 12.20
C VAL A 41 -1.17 -8.71 13.47
N PHE A 42 -0.31 -9.72 13.46
CA PHE A 42 0.64 -9.96 14.55
C PHE A 42 1.95 -9.18 14.30
N ALA A 43 2.53 -8.60 15.36
CA ALA A 43 3.76 -7.79 15.27
C ALA A 43 4.95 -8.54 14.64
N GLY A 44 5.07 -9.85 14.85
CA GLY A 44 6.09 -10.67 14.20
C GLY A 44 5.97 -10.72 12.68
N GLU A 45 4.77 -10.58 12.13
CA GLU A 45 4.53 -10.54 10.69
C GLU A 45 5.00 -9.21 10.07
N ALA A 46 4.76 -8.09 10.78
CA ALA A 46 5.27 -6.78 10.39
C ALA A 46 6.81 -6.73 10.41
N ARG A 47 7.45 -7.33 11.43
CA ARG A 47 8.92 -7.49 11.46
C ARG A 47 9.45 -8.31 10.30
N LYS A 48 8.75 -9.39 9.93
CA LYS A 48 9.12 -10.21 8.78
C LYS A 48 8.99 -9.42 7.47
N LEU A 49 7.94 -8.63 7.32
CA LEU A 49 7.79 -7.74 6.16
C LEU A 49 8.93 -6.71 6.10
N GLU A 50 9.29 -6.08 7.22
CA GLU A 50 10.40 -5.13 7.27
C GLU A 50 11.72 -5.77 6.80
N GLN A 51 12.01 -7.01 7.20
CA GLN A 51 13.17 -7.76 6.69
C GLN A 51 13.10 -7.94 5.16
N ARG A 52 11.94 -8.31 4.62
CA ARG A 52 11.75 -8.47 3.16
C ARG A 52 11.89 -7.16 2.40
N LEU A 53 11.40 -6.06 2.96
CA LEU A 53 11.57 -4.72 2.39
C LEU A 53 13.03 -4.26 2.48
N GLY A 54 13.77 -4.73 3.49
CA GLY A 54 15.22 -4.54 3.60
C GLY A 54 15.97 -5.19 2.45
N GLU A 55 15.61 -6.42 2.09
CA GLU A 55 16.16 -7.07 0.89
C GLU A 55 15.86 -6.27 -0.38
N ALA A 56 14.67 -5.68 -0.50
CA ALA A 56 14.32 -4.82 -1.63
C ALA A 56 15.10 -3.50 -1.64
N ALA A 57 15.38 -2.90 -0.48
CA ALA A 57 16.24 -1.73 -0.37
C ALA A 57 17.68 -2.01 -0.81
N LEU A 58 18.15 -3.24 -0.60
CA LEU A 58 19.52 -3.68 -0.90
C LEU A 58 19.67 -4.30 -2.30
N GLY A 59 18.59 -4.41 -3.06
CA GLY A 59 18.59 -4.95 -4.42
C GLY A 59 18.54 -6.47 -4.54
N ASN A 60 18.15 -7.16 -3.47
CA ASN A 60 18.01 -8.61 -3.41
C ASN A 60 16.54 -9.08 -3.56
N ALA A 61 15.58 -8.15 -3.64
CA ALA A 61 14.17 -8.44 -3.83
C ALA A 61 13.48 -7.25 -4.51
N PHE A 62 12.23 -7.45 -4.95
CA PHE A 62 11.41 -6.40 -5.57
C PHE A 62 10.05 -6.31 -4.88
N LEU A 63 9.62 -5.11 -4.48
CA LEU A 63 8.30 -4.90 -3.90
C LEU A 63 7.23 -4.76 -4.99
N LEU A 64 6.19 -5.59 -4.94
CA LEU A 64 4.93 -5.41 -5.64
C LEU A 64 3.84 -5.06 -4.62
N GLN A 65 3.46 -3.79 -4.59
CA GLN A 65 2.34 -3.30 -3.80
C GLN A 65 1.15 -2.96 -4.71
N GLY A 66 -0.05 -3.48 -4.42
CA GLY A 66 -1.21 -3.15 -5.24
C GLY A 66 -2.56 -3.59 -4.70
N GLY A 67 -3.63 -3.01 -5.25
CA GLY A 67 -5.02 -3.28 -4.88
C GLY A 67 -5.90 -2.06 -5.16
N ASP A 68 -7.02 -1.95 -4.46
CA ASP A 68 -8.00 -0.90 -4.71
C ASP A 68 -7.47 0.52 -4.39
N CYS A 69 -8.03 1.53 -5.07
CA CYS A 69 -7.81 2.92 -4.71
C CYS A 69 -8.39 3.19 -3.30
N ALA A 70 -9.64 2.80 -3.10
CA ALA A 70 -10.31 2.72 -1.80
C ALA A 70 -11.26 1.53 -1.81
N GLU A 71 -11.17 0.65 -0.81
CA GLU A 71 -12.10 -0.44 -0.59
C GLU A 71 -13.50 0.12 -0.27
N SER A 72 -14.54 -0.53 -0.78
CA SER A 72 -15.94 -0.17 -0.48
C SER A 72 -16.67 -1.27 0.29
N PHE A 73 -17.57 -0.86 1.17
CA PHE A 73 -18.52 -1.72 1.86
C PHE A 73 -19.56 -2.34 0.92
N LYS A 74 -19.80 -1.74 -0.26
CA LYS A 74 -20.74 -2.26 -1.28
C LYS A 74 -20.11 -3.38 -2.11
N GLU A 75 -18.80 -3.32 -2.29
CA GLU A 75 -18.04 -4.27 -3.13
C GLU A 75 -17.42 -5.41 -2.31
N PHE A 76 -17.90 -5.59 -1.08
CA PHE A 76 -17.44 -6.64 -0.18
C PHE A 76 -17.98 -8.01 -0.58
N ASN A 77 -17.22 -8.73 -1.41
CA ASN A 77 -17.51 -10.12 -1.73
C ASN A 77 -16.22 -10.92 -2.00
N ALA A 78 -16.31 -12.24 -1.81
CA ALA A 78 -15.17 -13.14 -1.94
C ALA A 78 -14.56 -13.19 -3.35
N ASN A 79 -15.37 -12.96 -4.41
CA ASN A 79 -14.86 -12.97 -5.78
C ASN A 79 -13.95 -11.77 -6.03
N ASN A 80 -14.35 -10.56 -5.62
CA ASN A 80 -13.51 -9.37 -5.75
C ASN A 80 -12.17 -9.54 -5.03
N ILE A 81 -12.19 -10.03 -3.78
CA ILE A 81 -10.98 -10.28 -3.00
C ILE A 81 -10.09 -11.32 -3.72
N ARG A 82 -10.69 -12.43 -4.16
CA ARG A 82 -9.98 -13.50 -4.89
C ARG A 82 -9.36 -12.98 -6.18
N ASP A 83 -10.08 -12.20 -6.96
CA ASP A 83 -9.67 -11.79 -8.30
C ASP A 83 -8.55 -10.73 -8.23
N THR A 84 -8.60 -9.80 -7.27
CA THR A 84 -7.50 -8.88 -6.97
C THR A 84 -6.27 -9.62 -6.45
N PHE A 85 -6.45 -10.58 -5.53
CA PHE A 85 -5.36 -11.42 -5.03
C PHE A 85 -4.71 -12.24 -6.16
N ARG A 86 -5.53 -12.83 -7.03
CA ARG A 86 -5.09 -13.55 -8.24
C ARG A 86 -4.23 -12.65 -9.12
N LEU A 87 -4.70 -11.45 -9.44
CA LEU A 87 -3.96 -10.51 -10.28
C LEU A 87 -2.60 -10.14 -9.68
N LEU A 88 -2.52 -9.92 -8.35
CA LEU A 88 -1.23 -9.71 -7.66
C LEU A 88 -0.28 -10.91 -7.80
N LEU A 89 -0.79 -12.15 -7.70
CA LEU A 89 0.04 -13.34 -7.89
C LEU A 89 0.54 -13.48 -9.33
N GLN A 90 -0.33 -13.21 -10.32
CA GLN A 90 0.04 -13.25 -11.75
C GLN A 90 1.16 -12.27 -12.05
N MET A 91 1.04 -11.02 -11.58
CA MET A 91 2.10 -10.02 -11.71
C MET A 91 3.37 -10.45 -10.98
N ALA A 92 3.27 -10.99 -9.77
CA ALA A 92 4.42 -11.41 -8.99
C ALA A 92 5.24 -12.51 -9.70
N VAL A 93 4.59 -13.52 -10.30
CA VAL A 93 5.30 -14.59 -11.01
C VAL A 93 6.03 -14.06 -12.25
N VAL A 94 5.39 -13.19 -13.02
CA VAL A 94 6.00 -12.52 -14.17
C VAL A 94 7.22 -11.69 -13.74
N LEU A 95 7.08 -10.91 -12.65
CA LEU A 95 8.16 -10.10 -12.12
C LEU A 95 9.31 -10.98 -11.60
N MET A 96 9.04 -12.03 -10.82
CA MET A 96 10.08 -12.95 -10.32
C MET A 96 10.87 -13.59 -11.46
N PHE A 97 10.18 -14.01 -12.52
CA PHE A 97 10.85 -14.59 -13.69
C PHE A 97 11.71 -13.56 -14.43
N GLY A 98 11.18 -12.37 -14.67
CA GLY A 98 11.88 -11.31 -15.42
C GLY A 98 13.05 -10.70 -14.64
N SER A 99 12.91 -10.54 -13.32
CA SER A 99 13.93 -9.92 -12.46
C SER A 99 14.91 -10.92 -11.86
N GLN A 100 14.60 -12.22 -11.91
CA GLN A 100 15.37 -13.30 -11.27
C GLN A 100 15.60 -13.09 -9.77
N MET A 101 14.68 -12.38 -9.10
CA MET A 101 14.74 -12.11 -7.66
C MET A 101 13.37 -12.33 -6.99
N PRO A 102 13.34 -12.58 -5.67
CA PRO A 102 12.12 -12.65 -4.89
C PRO A 102 11.25 -11.39 -5.04
N VAL A 103 9.93 -11.57 -5.14
CA VAL A 103 8.97 -10.46 -5.12
C VAL A 103 8.23 -10.42 -3.78
N VAL A 104 8.27 -9.29 -3.08
CA VAL A 104 7.53 -9.02 -1.85
C VAL A 104 6.12 -8.55 -2.22
N LYS A 105 5.07 -9.27 -1.80
CA LYS A 105 3.68 -9.04 -2.24
C LYS A 105 2.87 -8.34 -1.15
N VAL A 106 2.51 -7.08 -1.37
CA VAL A 106 1.77 -6.28 -0.38
C VAL A 106 0.45 -5.78 -0.97
N GLY A 107 -0.67 -6.25 -0.44
CA GLY A 107 -2.00 -5.81 -0.85
C GLY A 107 -2.36 -4.42 -0.29
N ARG A 108 -2.96 -3.57 -1.12
CA ARG A 108 -3.79 -2.44 -0.69
C ARG A 108 -5.20 -2.96 -0.35
N MET A 109 -5.28 -3.77 0.69
CA MET A 109 -6.45 -4.59 1.01
C MET A 109 -6.60 -4.75 2.52
N ALA A 110 -7.82 -5.02 2.99
CA ALA A 110 -8.15 -5.20 4.39
C ALA A 110 -7.85 -3.98 5.28
N GLY A 111 -8.13 -2.77 4.78
CA GLY A 111 -7.96 -1.54 5.57
C GLY A 111 -7.97 -0.24 4.76
N GLN A 112 -7.90 -0.31 3.44
CA GLN A 112 -7.76 0.85 2.55
C GLN A 112 -9.09 1.54 2.28
N PHE A 113 -9.80 1.96 3.32
CA PHE A 113 -11.12 2.59 3.20
C PHE A 113 -11.05 4.12 3.08
N ALA A 114 -10.21 4.74 3.92
CA ALA A 114 -10.14 6.20 4.01
C ALA A 114 -9.42 6.79 2.79
N LYS A 115 -9.88 7.98 2.36
CA LYS A 115 -9.25 8.72 1.27
C LYS A 115 -9.12 10.22 1.58
N PRO A 116 -7.97 10.83 1.28
CA PRO A 116 -7.81 12.26 1.45
C PRO A 116 -8.56 13.00 0.33
N ARG A 117 -9.03 14.22 0.64
CA ARG A 117 -9.79 15.06 -0.31
C ARG A 117 -9.08 16.39 -0.49
N SER A 118 -9.21 16.94 -1.70
CA SER A 118 -8.65 18.26 -2.03
C SER A 118 -9.52 19.40 -1.49
N ASP A 119 -10.80 19.13 -1.27
CA ASP A 119 -11.75 20.07 -0.70
C ASP A 119 -12.61 19.33 0.33
N ASP A 120 -12.97 20.02 1.41
CA ASP A 120 -13.78 19.48 2.49
C ASP A 120 -15.24 19.29 2.05
N PHE A 121 -15.67 20.02 1.02
CA PHE A 121 -17.03 19.98 0.50
C PHE A 121 -17.08 19.65 -0.99
N GLU A 122 -18.18 19.04 -1.38
CA GLU A 122 -18.54 18.77 -2.76
C GLU A 122 -19.84 19.53 -3.08
N VAL A 123 -19.86 20.20 -4.23
CA VAL A 123 -21.03 20.95 -4.69
C VAL A 123 -21.57 20.30 -5.94
N VAL A 124 -22.83 19.84 -5.89
CA VAL A 124 -23.56 19.25 -7.02
C VAL A 124 -24.90 19.96 -7.11
N ASP A 125 -25.22 20.50 -8.29
CA ASP A 125 -26.46 21.23 -8.58
C ASP A 125 -26.80 22.32 -7.55
N GLY A 126 -25.77 23.04 -7.07
CA GLY A 126 -25.90 24.13 -6.10
C GLY A 126 -26.03 23.69 -4.64
N VAL A 127 -26.16 22.39 -4.35
CA VAL A 127 -26.17 21.84 -2.99
C VAL A 127 -24.73 21.55 -2.55
N LYS A 128 -24.35 22.01 -1.36
CA LYS A 128 -23.00 21.83 -0.78
C LYS A 128 -23.06 20.81 0.36
N LEU A 129 -22.39 19.67 0.21
CA LEU A 129 -22.30 18.61 1.23
C LEU A 129 -20.85 18.27 1.56
N PRO A 130 -20.56 17.65 2.71
CA PRO A 130 -19.22 17.12 2.97
C PRO A 130 -18.75 16.20 1.84
N SER A 131 -17.48 16.32 1.49
CA SER A 131 -16.83 15.40 0.55
C SER A 131 -16.88 13.97 1.08
N TYR A 132 -17.18 13.00 0.22
CA TYR A 132 -17.00 11.58 0.55
C TYR A 132 -15.52 11.30 0.84
N ARG A 133 -15.20 10.78 2.03
CA ARG A 133 -13.84 10.55 2.55
C ARG A 133 -13.49 9.08 2.72
N GLY A 134 -14.32 8.18 2.20
CA GLY A 134 -14.10 6.75 2.31
C GLY A 134 -15.09 6.10 3.27
N ASP A 135 -15.36 4.82 3.04
CA ASP A 135 -16.51 4.14 3.66
C ASP A 135 -16.40 4.01 5.18
N ASN A 136 -15.17 4.05 5.72
CA ASN A 136 -14.91 4.07 7.16
C ASN A 136 -15.17 5.44 7.83
N ILE A 137 -15.54 6.47 7.05
CA ILE A 137 -15.87 7.82 7.52
C ILE A 137 -17.32 8.18 7.18
N ASN A 138 -17.69 8.15 5.89
CA ASN A 138 -19.02 8.50 5.40
C ASN A 138 -19.36 7.73 4.10
N GLY A 139 -20.59 7.86 3.61
CA GLY A 139 -21.09 7.24 2.39
C GLY A 139 -20.76 8.05 1.13
N ASP A 140 -20.76 7.35 -0.01
CA ASP A 140 -20.50 7.90 -1.34
C ASP A 140 -21.71 8.63 -1.95
N THR A 141 -22.93 8.20 -1.64
CA THR A 141 -24.17 8.82 -2.13
C THR A 141 -24.22 10.31 -1.78
N PHE A 142 -24.63 11.15 -2.72
CA PHE A 142 -24.71 12.60 -2.51
C PHE A 142 -26.04 12.98 -1.84
N ASN A 143 -26.18 12.68 -0.55
CA ASN A 143 -27.27 13.14 0.30
C ASN A 143 -26.76 13.47 1.71
N ILE A 144 -27.55 14.22 2.50
CA ILE A 144 -27.12 14.72 3.81
C ILE A 144 -26.75 13.57 4.75
N GLN A 145 -27.60 12.53 4.80
CA GLN A 145 -27.46 11.39 5.71
C GLN A 145 -26.20 10.59 5.43
N ASP A 146 -25.92 10.28 4.16
CA ASP A 146 -24.75 9.51 3.76
C ASP A 146 -23.47 10.33 3.88
N ARG A 147 -23.50 11.65 3.69
CA ARG A 147 -22.28 12.49 3.76
C ARG A 147 -21.86 12.87 5.18
N GLU A 148 -22.72 12.72 6.17
CA GLU A 148 -22.38 12.96 7.57
C GLU A 148 -21.39 11.89 8.09
N PRO A 149 -20.26 12.29 8.71
CA PRO A 149 -19.34 11.32 9.30
C PRO A 149 -19.99 10.52 10.43
N ASP A 150 -19.89 9.19 10.34
CA ASP A 150 -20.49 8.25 11.28
C ASP A 150 -19.40 7.36 11.91
N PRO A 151 -19.13 7.48 13.23
CA PRO A 151 -18.11 6.68 13.90
C PRO A 151 -18.34 5.17 13.78
N GLN A 152 -19.58 4.68 13.70
CA GLN A 152 -19.90 3.25 13.61
C GLN A 152 -19.32 2.59 12.35
N ARG A 153 -19.05 3.39 11.31
CA ARG A 153 -18.37 2.93 10.10
C ARG A 153 -16.97 2.40 10.36
N MET A 154 -16.29 2.85 11.42
CA MET A 154 -15.00 2.28 11.83
C MET A 154 -15.12 0.84 12.33
N VAL A 155 -16.19 0.52 13.07
CA VAL A 155 -16.48 -0.86 13.51
C VAL A 155 -16.74 -1.76 12.29
N ARG A 156 -17.54 -1.26 11.34
CA ARG A 156 -17.80 -1.98 10.09
C ARG A 156 -16.54 -2.18 9.26
N ALA A 157 -15.69 -1.16 9.14
CA ALA A 157 -14.41 -1.24 8.46
C ALA A 157 -13.50 -2.30 9.08
N TYR A 158 -13.39 -2.34 10.41
CA TYR A 158 -12.67 -3.40 11.11
C TYR A 158 -13.21 -4.80 10.79
N SER A 159 -14.53 -4.99 10.86
CA SER A 159 -15.13 -6.31 10.56
C SER A 159 -14.87 -6.75 9.12
N GLN A 160 -14.97 -5.84 8.15
CA GLN A 160 -14.68 -6.13 6.75
C GLN A 160 -13.19 -6.42 6.52
N ALA A 161 -12.30 -5.65 7.17
CA ALA A 161 -10.87 -5.89 7.13
C ALA A 161 -10.51 -7.27 7.70
N ALA A 162 -11.05 -7.63 8.86
CA ALA A 162 -10.84 -8.93 9.49
C ALA A 162 -11.29 -10.09 8.59
N ALA A 163 -12.49 -9.98 8.00
CA ALA A 163 -13.01 -11.01 7.10
C ALA A 163 -12.19 -11.11 5.80
N THR A 164 -11.77 -9.99 5.23
CA THR A 164 -10.94 -9.92 4.03
C THR A 164 -9.56 -10.54 4.28
N LEU A 165 -8.89 -10.16 5.37
CA LEU A 165 -7.59 -10.69 5.73
C LEU A 165 -7.65 -12.19 6.06
N ASN A 166 -8.70 -12.65 6.74
CA ASN A 166 -8.90 -14.08 6.97
C ASN A 166 -8.96 -14.87 5.65
N LEU A 167 -9.71 -14.36 4.67
CA LEU A 167 -9.82 -15.00 3.35
C LEU A 167 -8.48 -14.95 2.59
N LEU A 168 -7.76 -13.83 2.63
CA LEU A 168 -6.43 -13.70 2.02
C LEU A 168 -5.43 -14.69 2.62
N ARG A 169 -5.42 -14.87 3.94
CA ARG A 169 -4.58 -15.88 4.62
C ARG A 169 -4.92 -17.29 4.16
N ALA A 170 -6.21 -17.61 4.02
CA ALA A 170 -6.67 -18.89 3.50
C ALA A 170 -6.22 -19.11 2.04
N PHE A 171 -6.27 -18.10 1.18
CA PHE A 171 -5.77 -18.22 -0.20
C PHE A 171 -4.23 -18.35 -0.28
N ALA A 172 -3.50 -17.60 0.55
CA ALA A 172 -2.05 -17.59 0.56
C ALA A 172 -1.43 -18.92 1.03
N THR A 173 -2.14 -19.68 1.86
CA THR A 173 -1.63 -20.93 2.49
C THR A 173 -2.41 -22.18 2.10
N GLY A 174 -3.67 -22.06 1.67
CA GLY A 174 -4.57 -23.18 1.36
C GLY A 174 -4.49 -23.69 -0.08
N GLY A 175 -3.37 -23.46 -0.78
CA GLY A 175 -3.12 -23.98 -2.13
C GLY A 175 -3.70 -23.14 -3.28
N TYR A 176 -4.45 -22.06 -3.02
CA TYR A 176 -4.84 -21.13 -4.08
C TYR A 176 -3.61 -20.45 -4.69
N ALA A 177 -2.63 -20.07 -3.86
CA ALA A 177 -1.38 -19.46 -4.28
C ALA A 177 -0.33 -20.44 -4.89
N ALA A 178 -0.72 -21.67 -5.22
CA ALA A 178 0.21 -22.64 -5.80
C ALA A 178 0.76 -22.16 -7.16
N MET A 179 2.09 -22.18 -7.34
CA MET A 179 2.74 -21.57 -8.51
C MET A 179 2.22 -22.10 -9.86
N GLN A 180 1.88 -23.38 -9.93
CA GLN A 180 1.31 -23.98 -11.15
C GLN A 180 -0.08 -23.43 -11.52
N ARG A 181 -0.90 -23.02 -10.55
CA ARG A 181 -2.22 -22.43 -10.84
C ARG A 181 -2.06 -21.02 -11.39
N VAL A 182 -1.05 -20.29 -10.90
CA VAL A 182 -0.79 -18.91 -11.34
C VAL A 182 -0.37 -18.86 -12.81
N SER A 183 0.45 -19.80 -13.28
CA SER A 183 0.82 -19.88 -14.71
C SER A 183 -0.36 -20.24 -15.61
N GLN A 184 -1.36 -20.97 -15.10
CA GLN A 184 -2.57 -21.31 -15.87
C GLN A 184 -3.54 -20.12 -15.99
N TRP A 185 -3.71 -19.31 -14.94
CA TRP A 185 -4.59 -18.12 -14.96
C TRP A 185 -4.16 -17.05 -15.97
N ASN A 186 -2.87 -17.04 -16.29
CA ASN A 186 -2.23 -16.12 -17.23
C ASN A 186 -2.76 -16.27 -18.67
N LEU A 187 -3.47 -17.35 -18.99
CA LEU A 187 -3.90 -17.66 -20.36
C LEU A 187 -5.28 -17.10 -20.75
N ASP A 188 -6.11 -16.71 -19.77
CA ASP A 188 -7.53 -16.38 -20.06
C ASP A 188 -7.73 -14.99 -20.70
N PHE A 189 -6.89 -14.01 -20.36
CA PHE A 189 -7.03 -12.62 -20.84
C PHE A 189 -6.25 -12.31 -22.12
N THR A 190 -5.40 -13.23 -22.58
CA THR A 190 -4.47 -13.01 -23.70
C THR A 190 -5.05 -13.41 -25.05
N SER A 191 -6.26 -13.94 -25.10
CA SER A 191 -6.87 -14.33 -26.36
C SER A 191 -7.09 -13.09 -27.27
N HIS A 192 -6.58 -13.15 -28.51
CA HIS A 192 -6.82 -12.19 -29.60
C HIS A 192 -6.08 -10.83 -29.57
N SER A 193 -4.85 -10.74 -29.03
CA SER A 193 -4.00 -9.52 -29.20
C SER A 193 -2.50 -9.84 -29.36
N GLU A 194 -1.73 -8.96 -30.04
CA GLU A 194 -0.26 -9.08 -30.17
C GLU A 194 0.45 -9.03 -28.81
N GLN A 195 -0.06 -8.22 -27.88
CA GLN A 195 0.41 -8.16 -26.50
C GLN A 195 0.14 -9.48 -25.77
N GLY A 196 -0.99 -10.13 -26.08
CA GLY A 196 -1.33 -11.47 -25.62
C GLY A 196 -0.31 -12.51 -26.07
N GLU A 197 0.12 -12.49 -27.33
CA GLU A 197 1.14 -13.42 -27.84
C GLU A 197 2.48 -13.30 -27.11
N ARG A 198 2.99 -12.06 -26.91
CA ARG A 198 4.23 -11.84 -26.14
C ARG A 198 4.12 -12.31 -24.70
N TYR A 199 2.94 -12.15 -24.11
CA TYR A 199 2.68 -12.63 -22.76
C TYR A 199 2.60 -14.16 -22.70
N LEU A 200 2.00 -14.81 -23.70
CA LEU A 200 1.97 -16.26 -23.82
C LEU A 200 3.37 -16.85 -23.90
N GLU A 201 4.28 -16.24 -24.68
CA GLU A 201 5.69 -16.66 -24.73
C GLU A 201 6.34 -16.63 -23.34
N LEU A 202 6.12 -15.56 -22.58
CA LEU A 202 6.63 -15.47 -21.22
C LEU A 202 6.01 -16.53 -20.29
N ALA A 203 4.70 -16.76 -20.40
CA ALA A 203 4.01 -17.78 -19.63
C ALA A 203 4.54 -19.18 -19.93
N HIS A 204 4.83 -19.50 -21.20
CA HIS A 204 5.45 -20.76 -21.60
C HIS A 204 6.83 -20.94 -20.97
N ARG A 205 7.68 -19.90 -20.96
CA ARG A 205 9.00 -19.96 -20.33
C ARG A 205 8.93 -20.17 -18.80
N ILE A 206 7.92 -19.59 -18.15
CA ILE A 206 7.66 -19.82 -16.72
C ILE A 206 7.26 -21.29 -16.50
N ASP A 207 6.41 -21.85 -17.35
CA ASP A 207 5.98 -23.24 -17.26
C ASP A 207 7.16 -24.22 -17.44
N GLU A 208 8.05 -23.96 -18.41
CA GLU A 208 9.30 -24.72 -18.59
C GLU A 208 10.20 -24.67 -17.34
N ALA A 209 10.34 -23.50 -16.72
CA ALA A 209 11.13 -23.34 -15.50
C ALA A 209 10.52 -24.12 -14.32
N LEU A 210 9.19 -24.11 -14.17
CA LEU A 210 8.48 -24.91 -13.16
C LEU A 210 8.64 -26.41 -13.43
N GLY A 211 8.60 -26.83 -14.71
CA GLY A 211 8.88 -28.20 -15.13
C GLY A 211 10.31 -28.65 -14.77
N PHE A 212 11.30 -27.78 -14.98
CA PHE A 212 12.68 -28.02 -14.58
C PHE A 212 12.83 -28.14 -13.06
N MET A 213 12.21 -27.24 -12.28
CA MET A 213 12.21 -27.32 -10.81
C MET A 213 11.63 -28.65 -10.31
N ALA A 214 10.52 -29.10 -10.92
CA ALA A 214 9.91 -30.38 -10.61
C ALA A 214 10.86 -31.55 -10.93
N ALA A 215 11.55 -31.52 -12.07
CA ALA A 215 12.55 -32.52 -12.44
C ALA A 215 13.77 -32.54 -11.50
N CYS A 216 14.12 -31.41 -10.88
CA CYS A 216 15.14 -31.31 -9.83
C CYS A 216 14.67 -31.79 -8.44
N GLY A 217 13.41 -32.20 -8.29
CA GLY A 217 12.85 -32.70 -7.03
C GLY A 217 12.05 -31.69 -6.21
N LEU A 218 11.89 -30.45 -6.69
CA LEU A 218 10.95 -29.47 -6.12
C LEU A 218 9.56 -29.68 -6.73
N THR A 219 8.90 -30.75 -6.31
CA THR A 219 7.57 -31.11 -6.80
C THR A 219 6.50 -30.16 -6.27
N VAL A 220 5.32 -30.26 -6.87
CA VAL A 220 4.14 -29.43 -6.55
C VAL A 220 3.73 -29.52 -5.09
N ASP A 221 3.99 -30.65 -4.42
CA ASP A 221 3.62 -30.86 -3.02
C ASP A 221 4.58 -30.17 -2.05
N HIS A 222 5.73 -29.69 -2.53
CA HIS A 222 6.69 -29.00 -1.68
C HIS A 222 6.06 -27.71 -1.11
N PRO A 223 6.16 -27.42 0.20
CA PRO A 223 5.49 -26.26 0.81
C PRO A 223 5.80 -24.92 0.13
N ILE A 224 7.03 -24.76 -0.38
CA ILE A 224 7.46 -23.56 -1.12
C ILE A 224 6.70 -23.34 -2.45
N MET A 225 6.15 -24.41 -3.03
CA MET A 225 5.40 -24.37 -4.30
C MET A 225 3.92 -24.08 -4.08
N ASN A 226 3.40 -24.33 -2.87
CA ASN A 226 1.97 -24.26 -2.53
C ASN A 226 1.58 -23.10 -1.60
N THR A 227 2.56 -22.40 -1.03
CA THR A 227 2.31 -21.30 -0.10
C THR A 227 3.03 -20.05 -0.57
N THR A 228 2.49 -18.89 -0.21
CA THR A 228 3.13 -17.62 -0.47
C THR A 228 2.96 -16.68 0.70
N GLU A 229 3.94 -15.82 0.92
CA GLU A 229 3.81 -14.73 1.88
C GLU A 229 3.03 -13.59 1.23
N PHE A 230 2.01 -13.10 1.94
CA PHE A 230 1.20 -11.97 1.51
C PHE A 230 0.94 -11.05 2.69
N TRP A 231 1.17 -9.76 2.49
CA TRP A 231 0.98 -8.73 3.51
C TRP A 231 -0.09 -7.73 3.09
N THR A 232 -0.56 -6.94 4.03
CA THR A 232 -1.59 -5.91 3.82
C THR A 232 -1.06 -4.53 4.17
N SER A 233 -1.62 -3.52 3.53
CA SER A 233 -1.24 -2.13 3.72
C SER A 233 -2.39 -1.19 3.41
N HIS A 234 -2.37 -0.03 4.07
CA HIS A 234 -3.25 1.10 3.76
C HIS A 234 -2.59 2.43 4.13
N GLU A 235 -3.18 3.53 3.67
CA GLU A 235 -2.80 4.88 4.09
C GLU A 235 -3.20 5.07 5.55
N CYS A 236 -2.22 5.33 6.42
CA CYS A 236 -2.48 5.77 7.78
C CYS A 236 -3.09 7.17 7.69
N LEU A 237 -4.43 7.24 7.70
CA LEU A 237 -5.16 8.48 7.45
C LEU A 237 -6.09 8.84 8.60
N LEU A 238 -6.95 7.90 9.02
CA LEU A 238 -7.93 8.13 10.08
C LEU A 238 -7.31 7.80 11.44
N LEU A 239 -6.54 8.74 12.00
CA LEU A 239 -5.72 8.51 13.19
C LEU A 239 -6.48 7.97 14.42
N PRO A 240 -7.76 8.30 14.68
CA PRO A 240 -8.52 7.63 15.74
C PRO A 240 -8.63 6.12 15.54
N PHE A 241 -8.83 5.66 14.31
CA PHE A 241 -8.93 4.24 13.97
C PHE A 241 -7.59 3.53 14.15
N GLU A 242 -6.52 4.12 13.64
CA GLU A 242 -5.15 3.60 13.74
C GLU A 242 -4.68 3.53 15.21
N GLN A 243 -4.95 4.58 15.98
CA GLN A 243 -4.67 4.60 17.42
C GLN A 243 -5.39 3.45 18.13
N ALA A 244 -6.68 3.23 17.86
CA ALA A 244 -7.47 2.19 18.52
C ALA A 244 -6.97 0.77 18.21
N LEU A 245 -6.31 0.57 17.06
CA LEU A 245 -5.75 -0.71 16.66
C LEU A 245 -4.25 -0.87 16.99
N THR A 246 -3.63 0.14 17.61
CA THR A 246 -2.22 0.11 18.00
C THR A 246 -2.01 -0.64 19.30
N ARG A 247 -1.12 -1.66 19.29
CA ARG A 247 -0.86 -2.56 20.42
C ARG A 247 0.62 -2.62 20.75
N GLU A 248 0.92 -2.83 22.02
CA GLU A 248 2.27 -3.14 22.46
C GLU A 248 2.55 -4.63 22.20
N ASP A 249 3.65 -4.93 21.51
CA ASP A 249 4.08 -6.29 21.26
C ASP A 249 4.69 -6.90 22.52
N SER A 250 4.07 -7.96 23.04
CA SER A 250 4.49 -8.62 24.27
C SER A 250 5.92 -9.19 24.23
N THR A 251 6.49 -9.41 23.04
CA THR A 251 7.85 -9.95 22.88
C THR A 251 8.94 -8.89 22.85
N SER A 252 8.65 -7.66 22.41
CA SER A 252 9.65 -6.59 22.21
C SER A 252 9.39 -5.33 23.03
N GLY A 253 8.18 -5.13 23.57
CA GLY A 253 7.76 -3.89 24.22
C GLY A 253 7.62 -2.70 23.25
N LEU A 254 7.68 -2.95 21.94
CA LEU A 254 7.48 -1.93 20.91
C LEU A 254 6.01 -1.85 20.53
N TRP A 255 5.56 -0.65 20.16
CA TRP A 255 4.21 -0.43 19.65
C TRP A 255 4.14 -0.78 18.17
N TYR A 256 3.08 -1.47 17.77
CA TYR A 256 2.73 -1.72 16.37
C TYR A 256 1.31 -1.24 16.15
N ASP A 257 1.08 -0.55 15.05
CA ASP A 257 -0.27 -0.40 14.55
C ASP A 257 -0.67 -1.73 13.92
N CYS A 258 -1.56 -2.46 14.60
CA CYS A 258 -1.98 -3.78 14.19
C CYS A 258 -3.19 -3.74 13.25
N SER A 259 -3.50 -2.58 12.65
CA SER A 259 -4.47 -2.46 11.56
C SER A 259 -3.96 -3.07 10.25
N ALA A 260 -2.65 -3.00 9.98
CA ALA A 260 -2.02 -3.59 8.80
C ALA A 260 -0.53 -3.91 9.01
N HIS A 261 0.05 -4.66 8.09
CA HIS A 261 1.48 -5.02 8.17
C HIS A 261 2.37 -3.81 7.84
N MET A 262 2.01 -3.04 6.82
CA MET A 262 2.70 -1.82 6.39
C MET A 262 1.71 -0.67 6.31
N LEU A 263 2.13 0.52 6.72
CA LEU A 263 1.32 1.74 6.64
C LEU A 263 2.07 2.77 5.81
N TRP A 264 1.35 3.67 5.11
CA TRP A 264 2.01 4.82 4.48
C TRP A 264 1.39 6.16 4.84
N ILE A 265 2.21 7.21 4.74
CA ILE A 265 1.79 8.60 4.83
C ILE A 265 1.50 9.12 3.42
N GLY A 266 0.31 9.68 3.22
CA GLY A 266 -0.10 10.30 1.98
C GLY A 266 0.57 11.64 1.71
N GLU A 267 0.58 12.06 0.44
CA GLU A 267 1.17 13.35 0.03
C GLU A 267 0.52 14.56 0.73
N ARG A 268 -0.74 14.44 1.19
CA ARG A 268 -1.49 15.52 1.84
C ARG A 268 -1.36 15.53 3.36
N THR A 269 -0.70 14.53 3.95
CA THR A 269 -0.60 14.32 5.39
C THR A 269 0.84 14.19 5.89
N ARG A 270 1.83 14.39 5.01
CA ARG A 270 3.27 14.31 5.32
C ARG A 270 3.90 15.59 5.86
N GLN A 271 3.13 16.46 6.52
CA GLN A 271 3.71 17.66 7.13
C GLN A 271 4.72 17.24 8.20
N LEU A 272 5.93 17.80 8.15
CA LEU A 272 7.04 17.42 9.02
C LEU A 272 6.68 17.47 10.52
N ASP A 273 5.95 18.49 10.94
CA ASP A 273 5.47 18.70 12.31
C ASP A 273 4.02 18.19 12.54
N GLY A 274 3.47 17.46 11.55
CA GLY A 274 2.09 17.00 11.51
C GLY A 274 1.82 15.74 12.33
N ALA A 275 0.54 15.51 12.59
CA ALA A 275 0.07 14.40 13.41
C ALA A 275 0.39 13.00 12.83
N HIS A 276 0.39 12.85 11.51
CA HIS A 276 0.68 11.54 10.88
C HIS A 276 2.14 11.13 11.01
N ILE A 277 3.08 12.09 10.89
CA ILE A 277 4.50 11.86 11.16
C ILE A 277 4.69 11.53 12.66
N GLU A 278 4.06 12.29 13.54
CA GLU A 278 4.09 12.04 14.99
C GLU A 278 3.55 10.67 15.37
N PHE A 279 2.44 10.23 14.77
CA PHE A 279 1.89 8.92 15.03
C PHE A 279 2.86 7.82 14.57
N LEU A 280 3.30 7.88 13.31
CA LEU A 280 4.09 6.78 12.74
C LEU A 280 5.54 6.74 13.20
N ARG A 281 6.11 7.82 13.75
CA ARG A 281 7.47 7.78 14.29
C ARG A 281 7.61 6.76 15.41
N GLY A 282 6.55 6.47 16.16
CA GLY A 282 6.60 5.58 17.32
C GLY A 282 6.08 4.16 17.11
N VAL A 283 5.44 3.85 15.98
CA VAL A 283 5.07 2.47 15.64
C VAL A 283 6.22 1.76 14.93
N ALA A 284 6.38 0.46 15.15
CA ALA A 284 7.48 -0.35 14.65
C ALA A 284 7.19 -1.05 13.30
N ASN A 285 6.02 -0.83 12.69
CA ASN A 285 5.69 -1.32 11.36
C ASN A 285 6.67 -0.78 10.30
N PRO A 286 6.96 -1.51 9.20
CA PRO A 286 7.54 -0.87 8.03
C PRO A 286 6.61 0.21 7.47
N LEU A 287 7.19 1.33 7.05
CA LEU A 287 6.48 2.54 6.67
C LEU A 287 6.68 2.89 5.20
N GLY A 288 5.68 3.51 4.59
CA GLY A 288 5.76 4.19 3.31
C GLY A 288 5.60 5.70 3.43
N LEU A 289 6.22 6.46 2.54
CA LEU A 289 6.04 7.90 2.40
C LEU A 289 5.78 8.24 0.94
N LYS A 290 4.59 8.79 0.63
CA LYS A 290 4.29 9.29 -0.71
C LYS A 290 5.07 10.58 -0.98
N VAL A 291 5.69 10.66 -2.14
CA VAL A 291 6.56 11.77 -2.54
C VAL A 291 6.20 12.25 -3.95
N SER A 292 5.76 13.50 -4.08
CA SER A 292 5.51 14.14 -5.38
C SER A 292 6.72 14.94 -5.89
N ASP A 293 6.55 15.58 -7.07
CA ASP A 293 7.52 16.51 -7.67
C ASP A 293 7.79 17.77 -6.84
N LYS A 294 7.01 17.98 -5.77
CA LYS A 294 7.11 19.11 -4.84
C LYS A 294 7.95 18.82 -3.60
N MET A 295 8.41 17.58 -3.42
CA MET A 295 9.24 17.25 -2.25
C MET A 295 10.57 17.98 -2.30
N ASP A 296 10.90 18.66 -1.21
CA ASP A 296 12.21 19.24 -1.01
C ASP A 296 13.19 18.16 -0.53
N PRO A 297 14.42 18.07 -1.11
CA PRO A 297 15.39 17.08 -0.68
C PRO A 297 15.76 17.16 0.79
N SER A 298 15.88 18.36 1.38
CA SER A 298 16.23 18.53 2.80
C SER A 298 15.09 18.10 3.72
N GLU A 299 13.85 18.46 3.38
CA GLU A 299 12.65 18.00 4.10
C GLU A 299 12.54 16.46 4.06
N LEU A 300 12.88 15.83 2.92
CA LEU A 300 12.90 14.37 2.83
C LEU A 300 13.91 13.74 3.80
N ILE A 301 15.11 14.33 3.97
CA ILE A 301 16.11 13.83 4.93
C ILE A 301 15.57 13.92 6.35
N GLU A 302 15.00 15.07 6.74
CA GLU A 302 14.42 15.26 8.07
C GLU A 302 13.31 14.24 8.36
N ILE A 303 12.41 13.98 7.39
CA ILE A 303 11.39 12.95 7.53
C ILE A 303 12.01 11.56 7.68
N CYS A 304 13.05 11.24 6.91
CA CYS A 304 13.73 9.94 7.02
C CYS A 304 14.37 9.75 8.39
N GLU A 305 15.00 10.79 8.95
CA GLU A 305 15.62 10.74 10.28
C GLU A 305 14.57 10.56 11.39
N ILE A 306 13.39 11.17 11.25
CA ILE A 306 12.27 11.00 12.21
C ILE A 306 11.69 9.58 12.13
N LEU A 307 11.44 9.07 10.92
CA LEU A 307 10.73 7.80 10.72
C LEU A 307 11.65 6.57 10.74
N ASN A 308 12.95 6.74 10.48
CA ASN A 308 13.96 5.71 10.47
C ASN A 308 15.25 6.14 11.24
N PRO A 309 15.15 6.48 12.54
CA PRO A 309 16.25 7.06 13.30
C PRO A 309 17.46 6.12 13.49
N THR A 310 17.26 4.81 13.33
CA THR A 310 18.33 3.80 13.41
C THR A 310 18.85 3.40 12.03
N ASN A 311 18.39 4.04 10.96
CA ASN A 311 18.75 3.78 9.58
C ASN A 311 18.64 2.29 9.19
N LYS A 312 17.57 1.64 9.65
CA LYS A 312 17.34 0.21 9.43
C LYS A 312 16.85 -0.02 8.00
N PRO A 313 17.49 -0.88 7.18
CA PRO A 313 16.96 -1.25 5.87
C PRO A 313 15.54 -1.84 5.98
N GLY A 314 14.65 -1.44 5.07
CA GLY A 314 13.26 -1.91 5.03
C GLY A 314 12.29 -1.18 5.95
N ARG A 315 12.79 -0.32 6.85
CA ARG A 315 11.96 0.51 7.72
C ARG A 315 11.15 1.54 6.94
N LEU A 316 11.75 2.21 5.95
CA LEU A 316 11.11 3.29 5.20
C LEU A 316 11.19 3.07 3.69
N THR A 317 10.01 3.13 3.06
CA THR A 317 9.81 3.05 1.61
C THR A 317 9.42 4.42 1.06
N ILE A 318 10.18 4.96 0.11
CA ILE A 318 9.86 6.22 -0.57
C ILE A 318 9.06 5.91 -1.84
N ILE A 319 7.77 6.27 -1.83
CA ILE A 319 6.80 5.96 -2.89
C ILE A 319 6.65 7.20 -3.78
N VAL A 320 7.38 7.22 -4.89
CA VAL A 320 7.48 8.38 -5.79
C VAL A 320 6.33 8.43 -6.80
N ARG A 321 5.72 9.61 -6.96
CA ARG A 321 4.57 9.84 -7.85
C ARG A 321 4.62 11.23 -8.48
N MET A 322 5.28 11.36 -9.62
CA MET A 322 5.67 12.64 -10.21
C MET A 322 5.14 12.87 -11.62
N GLY A 323 4.79 11.81 -12.35
CA GLY A 323 4.67 11.85 -13.81
C GLY A 323 6.05 11.77 -14.47
N ALA A 324 6.14 11.12 -15.63
CA ALA A 324 7.41 10.74 -16.27
C ALA A 324 8.40 11.90 -16.44
N GLU A 325 7.96 13.03 -17.01
CA GLU A 325 8.81 14.19 -17.30
C GLU A 325 9.41 14.78 -16.02
N LYS A 326 8.57 14.97 -15.00
CA LYS A 326 9.01 15.54 -13.73
C LYS A 326 9.86 14.57 -12.94
N LEU A 327 9.57 13.26 -13.04
CA LEU A 327 10.37 12.22 -12.39
C LEU A 327 11.82 12.31 -12.84
N ARG A 328 12.08 12.37 -14.16
CA ARG A 328 13.44 12.49 -14.71
C ARG A 328 14.21 13.71 -14.20
N ILE A 329 13.50 14.78 -13.88
CA ILE A 329 14.12 16.02 -13.37
C ILE A 329 14.32 15.94 -11.86
N LYS A 330 13.32 15.46 -11.10
CA LYS A 330 13.26 15.63 -9.64
C LYS A 330 13.86 14.45 -8.88
N LEU A 331 13.61 13.22 -9.31
CA LEU A 331 14.06 12.02 -8.61
C LEU A 331 15.60 11.95 -8.42
N PRO A 332 16.45 12.32 -9.39
CA PRO A 332 17.91 12.32 -9.20
C PRO A 332 18.37 13.11 -7.97
N HIS A 333 17.73 14.28 -7.73
CA HIS A 333 18.09 15.15 -6.60
C HIS A 333 17.75 14.51 -5.26
N LEU A 334 16.61 13.80 -5.17
CA LEU A 334 16.20 13.08 -3.97
C LEU A 334 17.12 11.88 -3.69
N ILE A 335 17.44 11.09 -4.72
CA ILE A 335 18.35 9.94 -4.59
C ILE A 335 19.72 10.41 -4.09
N ARG A 336 20.27 11.49 -4.67
CA ARG A 336 21.56 12.05 -4.25
C ARG A 336 21.54 12.55 -2.82
N ALA A 337 20.48 13.25 -2.40
CA ALA A 337 20.36 13.74 -1.03
C ALA A 337 20.32 12.60 -0.02
N VAL A 338 19.46 11.59 -0.25
CA VAL A 338 19.34 10.40 0.62
C VAL A 338 20.67 9.65 0.71
N ARG A 339 21.35 9.46 -0.43
CA ARG A 339 22.68 8.84 -0.48
C ARG A 339 23.74 9.64 0.27
N GLN A 340 23.77 10.96 0.11
CA GLN A 340 24.72 11.85 0.81
C GLN A 340 24.51 11.85 2.33
N ALA A 341 23.25 11.73 2.78
CA ALA A 341 22.91 11.56 4.20
C ALA A 341 23.23 10.15 4.73
N GLY A 342 23.66 9.21 3.87
CA GLY A 342 23.94 7.83 4.26
C GLY A 342 22.69 7.02 4.63
N LEU A 343 21.51 7.47 4.22
CA LEU A 343 20.23 6.87 4.58
C LEU A 343 19.87 5.71 3.63
N ILE A 344 19.25 4.67 4.19
CA ILE A 344 18.79 3.50 3.46
C ILE A 344 17.27 3.51 3.40
N VAL A 345 16.75 3.52 2.17
CA VAL A 345 15.31 3.48 1.88
C VAL A 345 15.01 2.54 0.73
N THR A 346 13.80 1.99 0.70
CA THR A 346 13.29 1.26 -0.47
C THR A 346 12.65 2.26 -1.44
N TRP A 347 13.19 2.42 -2.64
CA TRP A 347 12.59 3.27 -3.67
C TRP A 347 11.49 2.53 -4.42
N VAL A 348 10.30 3.13 -4.51
CA VAL A 348 9.13 2.51 -5.15
C VAL A 348 8.43 3.50 -6.06
N SER A 349 8.09 3.08 -7.27
CA SER A 349 7.30 3.90 -8.21
C SER A 349 5.80 3.73 -7.99
N ASP A 350 5.08 4.84 -7.80
CA ASP A 350 3.63 4.95 -7.95
C ASP A 350 3.31 5.72 -9.24
N PRO A 351 3.25 5.03 -10.39
CA PRO A 351 3.01 5.65 -11.69
C PRO A 351 1.53 6.00 -11.91
N MET A 352 0.67 5.86 -10.90
CA MET A 352 -0.78 6.05 -11.04
C MET A 352 -1.16 7.48 -10.66
N HIS A 353 -0.79 7.90 -9.46
CA HIS A 353 -1.31 9.13 -8.89
C HIS A 353 -0.79 10.36 -9.64
N GLY A 354 0.47 10.34 -10.09
CA GLY A 354 1.08 11.43 -10.87
C GLY A 354 0.41 11.72 -12.21
N ASN A 355 -0.22 10.70 -12.81
CA ASN A 355 -0.73 10.73 -14.19
C ASN A 355 -2.26 10.87 -14.29
N THR A 356 -2.92 11.38 -13.26
CA THR A 356 -4.38 11.57 -13.26
C THR A 356 -4.77 12.83 -14.02
N ILE A 357 -5.62 12.68 -15.04
CA ILE A 357 -6.21 13.78 -15.82
C ILE A 357 -7.73 13.79 -15.65
N LYS A 358 -8.37 14.93 -15.92
CA LYS A 358 -9.83 15.05 -15.98
C LYS A 358 -10.27 15.02 -17.44
N ALA A 359 -11.04 14.01 -17.83
CA ALA A 359 -11.61 13.88 -19.16
C ALA A 359 -12.66 14.99 -19.42
N PRO A 360 -13.02 15.29 -20.69
CA PRO A 360 -14.07 16.26 -21.00
C PRO A 360 -15.42 15.96 -20.35
N SER A 361 -15.73 14.68 -20.08
CA SER A 361 -16.91 14.23 -19.33
C SER A 361 -16.89 14.59 -17.84
N GLY A 362 -15.77 15.10 -17.33
CA GLY A 362 -15.55 15.41 -15.92
C GLY A 362 -15.02 14.23 -15.10
N LEU A 363 -14.96 13.03 -15.66
CA LEU A 363 -14.40 11.84 -15.01
C LEU A 363 -12.87 11.93 -14.90
N LYS A 364 -12.32 11.43 -13.80
CA LYS A 364 -10.87 11.26 -13.64
C LYS A 364 -10.44 9.99 -14.36
N THR A 365 -9.39 10.08 -15.17
CA THR A 365 -8.81 8.94 -15.88
C THR A 365 -7.28 9.02 -15.87
N ARG A 366 -6.62 7.94 -16.24
CA ARG A 366 -5.16 7.82 -16.31
C ARG A 366 -4.79 7.10 -17.61
N PRO A 367 -4.11 7.77 -18.55
CA PRO A 367 -3.63 7.11 -19.77
C PRO A 367 -2.61 6.02 -19.41
N PHE A 368 -2.79 4.80 -19.91
CA PHE A 368 -1.86 3.69 -19.65
C PHE A 368 -0.44 3.98 -20.13
N ASP A 369 -0.30 4.66 -21.27
CA ASP A 369 1.02 5.07 -21.79
C ASP A 369 1.76 6.01 -20.83
N ALA A 370 1.04 6.88 -20.11
CA ALA A 370 1.64 7.77 -19.12
C ALA A 370 2.13 6.99 -17.89
N ILE A 371 1.34 5.99 -17.44
CA ILE A 371 1.72 5.07 -16.37
C ILE A 371 3.02 4.32 -16.76
N MET A 372 3.04 3.76 -17.97
CA MET A 372 4.21 3.04 -18.49
C MET A 372 5.43 3.96 -18.68
N ALA A 373 5.22 5.20 -19.12
CA ALA A 373 6.30 6.17 -19.28
C ALA A 373 6.95 6.55 -17.94
N GLU A 374 6.16 6.72 -16.88
CA GLU A 374 6.70 7.01 -15.55
C GLU A 374 7.45 5.81 -14.97
N LEU A 375 6.94 4.59 -15.15
CA LEU A 375 7.64 3.38 -14.71
C LEU A 375 8.99 3.22 -15.44
N LYS A 376 9.04 3.42 -16.76
CA LYS A 376 10.31 3.41 -17.51
C LYS A 376 11.27 4.48 -17.01
N ALA A 377 10.79 5.71 -16.84
CA ALA A 377 11.61 6.81 -16.33
C ALA A 377 12.19 6.52 -14.93
N PHE A 378 11.43 5.82 -14.08
CA PHE A 378 11.91 5.40 -12.76
C PHE A 378 13.10 4.45 -12.85
N PHE A 379 13.03 3.41 -13.70
CA PHE A 379 14.16 2.50 -13.91
C PHE A 379 15.36 3.22 -14.53
N ASP A 380 15.16 4.03 -15.58
CA ASP A 380 16.23 4.77 -16.25
C ASP A 380 17.00 5.68 -15.27
N VAL A 381 16.27 6.43 -14.42
CA VAL A 381 16.90 7.33 -13.42
C VAL A 381 17.69 6.54 -12.38
N HIS A 382 17.18 5.39 -11.93
CA HIS A 382 17.91 4.56 -10.97
C HIS A 382 19.20 4.01 -11.57
N GLU A 383 19.18 3.58 -12.84
CA GLU A 383 20.36 3.16 -13.59
C GLU A 383 21.37 4.30 -13.73
N GLU A 384 20.94 5.50 -14.14
CA GLU A 384 21.78 6.70 -14.28
C GLU A 384 22.43 7.12 -12.94
N GLU A 385 21.69 7.02 -11.83
CA GLU A 385 22.19 7.39 -10.50
C GLU A 385 23.00 6.28 -9.81
N GLY A 386 23.05 5.08 -10.37
CA GLY A 386 23.68 3.91 -9.75
C GLY A 386 22.99 3.50 -8.44
N SER A 387 21.66 3.55 -8.42
CA SER A 387 20.81 3.22 -7.27
C SER A 387 19.81 2.13 -7.65
N HIS A 388 19.11 1.55 -6.67
CA HIS A 388 18.25 0.38 -6.92
C HIS A 388 16.76 0.74 -7.03
N PRO A 389 16.07 0.35 -8.12
CA PRO A 389 14.62 0.47 -8.24
C PRO A 389 13.92 -0.66 -7.45
N GLY A 390 13.59 -0.40 -6.19
CA GLY A 390 13.15 -1.43 -5.23
C GLY A 390 11.71 -1.92 -5.34
N GLY A 391 10.85 -1.30 -6.16
CA GLY A 391 9.47 -1.80 -6.32
C GLY A 391 8.50 -0.90 -7.10
N MET A 392 7.24 -1.34 -7.13
CA MET A 392 6.11 -0.59 -7.68
C MET A 392 4.88 -0.63 -6.76
N HIS A 393 4.07 0.42 -6.85
CA HIS A 393 2.85 0.64 -6.08
C HIS A 393 1.70 1.01 -7.03
N LEU A 394 0.72 0.12 -7.19
CA LEU A 394 -0.32 0.23 -8.21
C LEU A 394 -1.73 0.26 -7.62
N GLU A 395 -2.63 0.98 -8.30
CA GLU A 395 -4.07 0.85 -8.11
C GLU A 395 -4.62 -0.04 -9.21
N MET A 396 -5.26 -1.14 -8.84
CA MET A 396 -5.64 -2.22 -9.76
C MET A 396 -6.82 -3.02 -9.18
N THR A 397 -7.57 -3.65 -10.07
CA THR A 397 -8.71 -4.51 -9.73
C THR A 397 -8.70 -5.73 -10.65
N GLY A 398 -9.17 -6.87 -10.16
CA GLY A 398 -9.37 -8.09 -10.95
C GLY A 398 -10.69 -8.12 -11.74
N GLN A 399 -11.49 -7.06 -11.68
CA GLN A 399 -12.76 -6.92 -12.42
C GLN A 399 -12.52 -6.52 -13.89
N ASN A 400 -13.51 -6.80 -14.76
CA ASN A 400 -13.52 -6.40 -16.17
C ASN A 400 -14.44 -5.21 -16.41
#